data_AF-A0A7W7SLJ0-F1
#
_entry.id   AF-A0A7W7SLJ0-F1
#
_cell.length_a   1.000
_cell.length_b   1.000
_cell.length_c   1.000
_cell.angle_alpha   90.00
_cell.angle_beta   90.00
_cell.angle_gamma   90.00
#
_symmetry.space_group_name_H-M   'P 1'
#
loop_
_entity.id
_entity.type
_entity.pdbx_description
1 polymer ?
#
loop_
_entity_poly.entity_id
_entity_poly.type
_entity_poly.pdbx_seq_one_letter_code
_entity_poly.pdbx_strand_id
1 'polypeptide(L)'
;MTTTQSAPPTLLLPVGQFFGTFHPTAGSVDRYHRVRLGTEVWELDDARFTVWALAHGQADQLAEQPWTMAALREAAATHLPGDDVDLLLRELFAEGLAAEVTPGTAGAAEFARRHRMGARMLGLGNSSEQPWLYSIGFYDRPLISVTRSVYDLWERSPSGESLWTMCESLAEEERRAGGDDLDLVDPERMLAGLLTTLHHLLATSVVYLEPLP
;
A
#
# COMPACT_ATOMS: atom_id res chain seq x y z
N MET A 1 19.01 23.00 20.26
CA MET A 1 17.56 22.80 20.13
C MET A 1 17.35 21.35 19.77
N THR A 2 16.99 20.54 20.76
CA THR A 2 16.73 19.11 20.58
C THR A 2 15.36 19.00 19.93
N THR A 3 15.31 18.71 18.64
CA THR A 3 14.06 18.33 17.97
C THR A 3 13.59 17.05 18.64
N THR A 4 12.49 17.13 19.39
CA THR A 4 11.79 15.96 19.90
C THR A 4 11.32 15.19 18.68
N GLN A 5 12.03 14.12 18.32
CA GLN A 5 11.62 13.23 17.24
C GLN A 5 10.35 12.53 17.73
N SER A 6 9.20 12.97 17.22
CA SER A 6 7.92 12.32 17.50
C SER A 6 8.00 10.88 17.00
N ALA A 7 7.41 9.95 17.75
CA ALA A 7 7.30 8.57 17.31
C ALA A 7 6.60 8.51 15.93
N PRO A 8 7.04 7.61 15.03
CA PRO A 8 6.42 7.47 13.72
C PRO A 8 4.94 7.06 13.86
N PRO A 9 4.07 7.56 12.99
CA PRO A 9 2.64 7.25 13.02
C PRO A 9 2.39 5.79 12.64
N THR A 10 1.37 5.18 13.23
CA THR A 10 0.87 3.87 12.81
C THR A 10 -0.01 4.04 11.57
N LEU A 11 0.44 3.47 10.46
CA LEU A 11 -0.23 3.49 9.17
C LEU A 11 -1.33 2.43 9.10
N LEU A 12 -2.44 2.74 8.45
CA LEU A 12 -3.50 1.78 8.14
C LEU A 12 -3.38 1.34 6.69
N LEU A 13 -3.04 0.08 6.43
CA LEU A 13 -2.86 -0.45 5.07
C LEU A 13 -4.02 -1.39 4.68
N PRO A 14 -4.63 -1.22 3.51
CA PRO A 14 -5.53 -2.21 2.93
C PRO A 14 -4.71 -3.40 2.42
N VAL A 15 -5.28 -4.60 2.57
CA VAL A 15 -4.70 -5.84 2.05
C VAL A 15 -5.73 -6.52 1.16
N GLY A 16 -5.26 -7.06 0.05
CA GLY A 16 -6.05 -7.75 -0.96
C GLY A 16 -6.13 -6.98 -2.28
N GLN A 17 -6.64 -7.66 -3.30
CA GLN A 17 -6.80 -7.14 -4.65
C GLN A 17 -8.28 -7.03 -5.03
N PHE A 18 -8.73 -5.82 -5.34
CA PHE A 18 -10.10 -5.61 -5.81
C PHE A 18 -10.32 -6.23 -7.21
N PHE A 19 -11.32 -7.11 -7.30
CA PHE A 19 -11.72 -7.84 -8.50
C PHE A 19 -12.99 -7.28 -9.16
N GLY A 20 -13.53 -6.20 -8.61
CA GLY A 20 -14.72 -5.55 -9.15
C GLY A 20 -15.98 -5.83 -8.34
N THR A 21 -17.01 -5.07 -8.69
CA THR A 21 -18.37 -5.23 -8.18
C THR A 21 -19.07 -6.33 -8.97
N PHE A 22 -19.75 -7.23 -8.28
CA PHE A 22 -20.52 -8.32 -8.86
C PHE A 22 -22.01 -8.13 -8.59
N HIS A 23 -22.82 -8.30 -9.65
CA HIS A 23 -24.28 -8.25 -9.58
C HIS A 23 -24.82 -9.68 -9.79
N PRO A 24 -25.27 -10.38 -8.73
CA PRO A 24 -25.63 -11.78 -8.82
C PRO A 24 -26.93 -12.02 -9.61
N THR A 25 -27.79 -11.01 -9.72
CA THR A 25 -29.09 -11.11 -10.39
C THR A 25 -29.26 -9.98 -11.40
N ALA A 26 -29.55 -10.34 -12.66
CA ALA A 26 -29.77 -9.38 -13.74
C ALA A 26 -30.96 -8.48 -13.43
N GLY A 27 -30.76 -7.16 -13.52
CA GLY A 27 -31.79 -6.16 -13.24
C GLY A 27 -32.05 -5.89 -11.76
N SER A 28 -31.36 -6.56 -10.83
CA SER A 28 -31.37 -6.21 -9.40
C SER A 28 -30.37 -5.10 -9.10
N VAL A 29 -30.62 -4.37 -8.01
CA VAL A 29 -29.65 -3.45 -7.39
C VAL A 29 -28.67 -4.18 -6.47
N ASP A 30 -28.95 -5.44 -6.14
CA ASP A 30 -28.08 -6.25 -5.28
C ASP A 30 -26.68 -6.34 -5.90
N ARG A 31 -25.68 -6.12 -5.05
CA ARG A 31 -24.28 -6.18 -5.42
C ARG A 31 -23.42 -6.47 -4.21
N TYR A 32 -22.23 -6.99 -4.50
CA TYR A 32 -21.14 -7.07 -3.54
C TYR A 32 -19.82 -6.83 -4.26
N HIS A 33 -18.79 -6.53 -3.48
CA HIS A 33 -17.46 -6.18 -3.97
C HIS A 33 -16.51 -7.32 -3.66
N ARG A 34 -15.76 -7.75 -4.66
CA ARG A 34 -14.87 -8.92 -4.52
C ARG A 34 -13.45 -8.45 -4.25
N VAL A 35 -12.87 -8.89 -3.15
CA VAL A 35 -11.46 -8.65 -2.80
C VAL A 35 -10.75 -9.98 -2.66
N ARG A 36 -9.74 -10.23 -3.50
CA ARG A 36 -8.91 -11.43 -3.41
C ARG A 36 -7.84 -11.25 -2.34
N LEU A 37 -7.70 -12.23 -1.45
CA LEU A 37 -6.65 -12.31 -0.43
C LEU A 37 -5.98 -13.68 -0.54
N GLY A 38 -4.74 -13.73 -1.05
CA GLY A 38 -4.09 -15.00 -1.36
C GLY A 38 -4.90 -15.82 -2.38
N THR A 39 -5.33 -17.01 -1.98
CA THR A 39 -6.17 -17.91 -2.80
C THR A 39 -7.68 -17.72 -2.57
N GLU A 40 -8.08 -16.90 -1.60
CA GLU A 40 -9.48 -16.69 -1.22
C GLU A 40 -10.03 -15.41 -1.83
N VAL A 41 -11.35 -15.34 -1.97
CA VAL A 41 -12.06 -14.12 -2.41
C VAL A 41 -13.13 -13.79 -1.39
N TRP A 42 -12.99 -12.62 -0.79
CA TRP A 42 -13.95 -12.05 0.14
C TRP A 42 -15.01 -11.26 -0.63
N GLU A 43 -16.26 -11.44 -0.23
CA GLU A 43 -17.42 -10.70 -0.73
C GLU A 43 -17.79 -9.66 0.33
N LEU A 44 -17.56 -8.39 0.01
CA LEU A 44 -17.86 -7.26 0.88
C LEU A 44 -19.15 -6.59 0.44
N ASP A 45 -20.04 -6.28 1.38
CA ASP A 45 -21.15 -5.37 1.12
C ASP A 45 -20.64 -3.93 0.88
N ASP A 46 -21.55 -3.02 0.55
CA ASP A 46 -21.20 -1.64 0.25
C ASP A 46 -20.48 -0.94 1.43
N ALA A 47 -20.91 -1.17 2.68
CA ALA A 47 -20.33 -0.49 3.84
C ALA A 47 -18.90 -0.98 4.13
N ARG A 48 -18.70 -2.30 4.17
CA ARG A 48 -17.38 -2.93 4.38
C ARG A 48 -16.43 -2.56 3.24
N PHE A 49 -16.92 -2.57 2.00
CA PHE A 49 -16.13 -2.17 0.85
C PHE A 49 -15.74 -0.70 0.91
N THR A 50 -16.64 0.21 1.31
CA THR A 50 -16.31 1.62 1.47
C THR A 50 -15.19 1.83 2.47
N VAL A 51 -15.22 1.16 3.63
CA VAL A 51 -14.12 1.22 4.62
C VAL A 51 -12.82 0.67 4.02
N TRP A 52 -12.85 -0.50 3.37
CA TRP A 52 -11.66 -1.09 2.73
C TRP A 52 -11.09 -0.20 1.61
N ALA A 53 -11.95 0.41 0.80
CA ALA A 53 -11.56 1.33 -0.26
C ALA A 53 -10.91 2.61 0.32
N LEU A 54 -11.51 3.20 1.37
CA LEU A 54 -10.96 4.36 2.06
C LEU A 54 -9.61 4.06 2.72
N ALA A 55 -9.33 2.82 3.13
CA ALA A 55 -8.03 2.44 3.66
C ALA A 55 -6.88 2.65 2.66
N HIS A 56 -7.12 2.71 1.35
CA HIS A 56 -6.09 3.01 0.35
C HIS A 56 -5.55 4.45 0.44
N GLY A 57 -6.26 5.34 1.13
CA GLY A 57 -5.94 6.75 1.19
C GLY A 57 -6.64 7.57 0.12
N GLN A 58 -6.69 8.88 0.36
CA GLN A 58 -7.18 9.87 -0.60
C GLN A 58 -6.01 10.74 -1.05
N ALA A 59 -5.77 10.80 -2.36
CA ALA A 59 -4.58 11.44 -2.94
C ALA A 59 -4.33 12.86 -2.41
N ASP A 60 -5.38 13.68 -2.31
CA ASP A 60 -5.28 15.06 -1.84
C ASP A 60 -4.82 15.16 -0.37
N GLN A 61 -5.20 14.19 0.47
CA GLN A 61 -4.85 14.16 1.90
C GLN A 61 -3.49 13.51 2.16
N LEU A 62 -3.09 12.55 1.31
CA LEU A 62 -1.80 11.85 1.44
C LEU A 62 -0.60 12.78 1.27
N ALA A 63 -0.78 13.89 0.55
CA ALA A 63 0.23 14.94 0.41
C ALA A 63 0.50 15.70 1.72
N GLU A 64 -0.48 15.74 2.63
CA GLU A 64 -0.43 16.56 3.85
C GLU A 64 -0.14 15.73 5.09
N GLN A 65 -0.66 14.50 5.17
CA GLN A 65 -0.56 13.68 6.36
C GLN A 65 -0.52 12.16 6.09
N PRO A 66 0.11 11.39 6.99
CA PRO A 66 0.06 9.93 6.98
C PRO A 66 -1.38 9.41 7.06
N TRP A 67 -1.67 8.34 6.33
CA TRP A 67 -2.98 7.69 6.42
C TRP A 67 -3.05 6.76 7.63
N THR A 68 -3.88 7.13 8.59
CA THR A 68 -4.05 6.44 9.87
C THR A 68 -5.52 6.08 10.08
N MET A 69 -5.83 5.28 11.10
CA MET A 69 -7.22 5.03 11.50
C MET A 69 -8.01 6.33 11.75
N ALA A 70 -7.37 7.35 12.32
CA ALA A 70 -8.04 8.64 12.58
C ALA A 70 -8.43 9.34 11.27
N ALA A 71 -7.51 9.39 10.30
CA ALA A 71 -7.77 9.97 8.97
C ALA A 71 -8.88 9.19 8.24
N LEU A 72 -8.87 7.84 8.32
CA LEU A 72 -9.93 7.04 7.73
C LEU A 72 -11.30 7.35 8.36
N ARG A 73 -11.39 7.45 9.69
CA ARG A 73 -12.66 7.77 10.37
C ARG A 73 -13.22 9.11 9.93
N GLU A 74 -12.37 10.11 9.80
CA GLU A 74 -12.75 11.43 9.30
C GLU A 74 -13.29 11.34 7.86
N ALA A 75 -12.58 10.65 6.97
CA ALA A 75 -13.03 10.43 5.61
C ALA A 75 -14.36 9.64 5.55
N ALA A 76 -14.49 8.60 6.38
CA ALA A 76 -15.65 7.72 6.43
C ALA A 76 -16.91 8.43 6.93
N ALA A 77 -16.78 9.47 7.78
CA ALA A 77 -17.92 10.23 8.29
C ALA A 77 -18.82 10.83 7.20
N THR A 78 -18.25 11.11 6.02
CA THR A 78 -19.01 11.64 4.86
C THR A 78 -19.67 10.53 4.04
N HIS A 79 -19.08 9.34 4.01
CA HIS A 79 -19.50 8.24 3.13
C HIS A 79 -20.42 7.22 3.82
N LEU A 80 -20.31 7.08 5.14
CA LEU A 80 -21.03 6.10 5.95
C LEU A 80 -21.70 6.76 7.17
N PRO A 81 -22.63 7.71 6.95
CA PRO A 81 -23.26 8.43 8.05
C PRO A 81 -24.15 7.50 8.87
N GLY A 82 -23.74 7.28 10.13
CA GLY A 82 -24.49 6.46 11.09
C GLY A 82 -24.04 5.01 11.20
N ASP A 83 -23.09 4.56 10.36
CA ASP A 83 -22.48 3.25 10.48
C ASP A 83 -21.37 3.22 11.55
N ASP A 84 -21.18 2.07 12.18
CA ASP A 84 -20.08 1.83 13.12
C ASP A 84 -18.79 1.47 12.36
N VAL A 85 -18.05 2.50 11.94
CA VAL A 85 -16.79 2.35 11.20
C VAL A 85 -15.76 1.54 11.99
N ASP A 86 -15.78 1.61 13.33
CA ASP A 86 -14.84 0.86 14.18
C ASP A 86 -15.16 -0.62 14.22
N LEU A 87 -16.44 -0.99 14.17
CA LEU A 87 -16.85 -2.38 14.00
C LEU A 87 -16.42 -2.90 12.63
N LEU A 88 -16.73 -2.17 11.55
CA LEU A 88 -16.38 -2.57 10.17
C LEU A 88 -14.86 -2.75 10.01
N LEU A 89 -14.05 -1.84 10.54
CA LEU A 89 -12.58 -1.98 10.53
C LEU A 89 -12.12 -3.22 11.30
N ARG A 90 -12.71 -3.49 12.46
CA ARG A 90 -12.34 -4.65 13.29
C ARG A 90 -12.62 -5.97 12.56
N GLU A 91 -13.70 -6.03 11.80
CA GLU A 91 -14.01 -7.17 10.93
C GLU A 91 -12.98 -7.30 9.81
N LEU A 92 -12.62 -6.21 9.13
CA LEU A 92 -11.57 -6.23 8.10
C LEU A 92 -10.22 -6.68 8.65
N PHE A 93 -9.84 -6.26 9.86
CA PHE A 93 -8.63 -6.75 10.52
C PHE A 93 -8.69 -8.23 10.86
N ALA A 94 -9.82 -8.71 11.38
CA ALA A 94 -10.01 -10.12 11.74
C ALA A 94 -9.90 -11.04 10.52
N GLU A 95 -10.28 -10.54 9.34
CA GLU A 95 -10.21 -11.24 8.06
C GLU A 95 -8.88 -11.01 7.31
N GLY A 96 -7.98 -10.18 7.83
CA GLY A 96 -6.70 -9.86 7.21
C GLY A 96 -6.80 -8.97 5.96
N LEU A 97 -7.92 -8.27 5.77
CA LEU A 97 -8.15 -7.31 4.68
C LEU A 97 -7.63 -5.90 4.99
N ALA A 98 -7.18 -5.66 6.22
CA ALA A 98 -6.50 -4.46 6.64
C ALA A 98 -5.38 -4.81 7.64
N ALA A 99 -4.39 -3.92 7.78
CA ALA A 99 -3.32 -4.07 8.75
C ALA A 99 -2.87 -2.70 9.30
N GLU A 100 -2.46 -2.68 10.57
CA GLU A 100 -1.78 -1.53 11.17
C GLU A 100 -0.27 -1.76 11.19
N VAL A 101 0.49 -0.79 10.67
CA VAL A 101 1.94 -0.91 10.54
C VAL A 101 2.62 0.39 10.96
N THR A 102 3.55 0.30 11.91
CA THR A 102 4.33 1.47 12.36
C THR A 102 5.74 1.40 11.76
N PRO A 103 6.12 2.28 10.81
CA PRO A 103 7.44 2.28 10.19
C PRO A 103 8.59 2.32 11.21
N GLY A 104 9.69 1.65 10.91
CA GLY A 104 10.89 1.62 11.78
C GLY A 104 10.73 0.78 13.06
N THR A 105 9.69 -0.05 13.16
CA THR A 105 9.49 -0.96 14.30
C THR A 105 9.70 -2.42 13.90
N ALA A 106 9.98 -3.29 14.87
CA ALA A 106 10.06 -4.73 14.63
C ALA A 106 8.75 -5.30 14.05
N GLY A 107 7.61 -4.74 14.44
CA GLY A 107 6.30 -5.10 13.87
C GLY A 107 6.18 -4.81 12.38
N ALA A 108 6.80 -3.71 11.89
CA ALA A 108 6.85 -3.44 10.45
C ALA A 108 7.70 -4.47 9.69
N ALA A 109 8.86 -4.85 10.22
CA ALA A 109 9.68 -5.90 9.62
C ALA A 109 8.94 -7.26 9.60
N GLU A 110 8.22 -7.59 10.68
CA GLU A 110 7.36 -8.77 10.74
C GLU A 110 6.22 -8.75 9.73
N PHE A 111 5.53 -7.62 9.58
CA PHE A 111 4.52 -7.43 8.54
C PHE A 111 5.14 -7.66 7.15
N ALA A 112 6.27 -7.03 6.86
CA ALA A 112 6.96 -7.10 5.58
C ALA A 112 7.46 -8.52 5.23
N ARG A 113 7.78 -9.35 6.23
CA ARG A 113 8.13 -10.76 6.01
C ARG A 113 6.93 -11.62 5.62
N ARG A 114 5.73 -11.25 6.05
CA ARG A 114 4.50 -12.02 5.84
C ARG A 114 3.66 -11.54 4.66
N HIS A 115 4.01 -10.40 4.07
CA HIS A 115 3.28 -9.80 2.97
C HIS A 115 4.20 -9.55 1.78
N ARG A 116 3.60 -9.57 0.60
CA ARG A 116 4.22 -9.13 -0.64
C ARG A 116 3.42 -8.00 -1.26
N MET A 117 4.06 -7.32 -2.20
CA MET A 117 3.45 -6.31 -3.04
C MET A 117 3.27 -6.88 -4.44
N GLY A 118 2.10 -6.69 -5.04
CA GLY A 118 1.84 -7.02 -6.44
C GLY A 118 1.74 -5.75 -7.27
N ALA A 119 2.28 -5.78 -8.50
CA ALA A 119 2.18 -4.68 -9.46
C ALA A 119 0.90 -4.78 -10.32
N ARG A 120 0.26 -3.65 -10.63
CA ARG A 120 -0.98 -3.59 -11.43
C ARG A 120 -0.88 -2.82 -12.75
N MET A 121 0.23 -2.13 -12.99
CA MET A 121 0.39 -1.17 -14.09
C MET A 121 1.68 -1.41 -14.87
N LEU A 122 1.90 -0.64 -15.93
CA LEU A 122 3.14 -0.70 -16.71
C LEU A 122 4.20 0.18 -16.07
N GLY A 123 5.44 -0.32 -16.09
CA GLY A 123 6.62 0.49 -15.82
C GLY A 123 6.95 1.28 -17.06
N LEU A 124 6.84 2.60 -16.99
CA LEU A 124 7.09 3.50 -18.13
C LEU A 124 8.54 3.99 -18.17
N GLY A 125 9.33 3.68 -17.14
CA GLY A 125 10.72 4.11 -17.01
C GLY A 125 10.83 5.61 -16.71
N ASN A 126 12.01 6.18 -16.99
CA ASN A 126 12.30 7.60 -16.85
C ASN A 126 12.25 8.31 -18.22
N SER A 127 12.40 9.64 -18.21
CA SER A 127 12.49 10.44 -19.43
C SER A 127 13.86 11.12 -19.52
N SER A 128 14.22 11.61 -20.72
CA SER A 128 15.43 12.40 -20.91
C SER A 128 15.39 13.75 -20.20
N GLU A 129 14.19 14.27 -19.91
CA GLU A 129 13.98 15.53 -19.20
C GLU A 129 14.10 15.35 -17.69
N GLN A 130 13.67 14.21 -17.16
CA GLN A 130 13.67 13.89 -15.73
C GLN A 130 14.24 12.49 -15.49
N PRO A 131 15.55 12.26 -15.74
CA PRO A 131 16.16 10.94 -15.63
C PRO A 131 16.18 10.37 -14.20
N TRP A 132 15.93 11.20 -13.19
CA TRP A 132 15.89 10.81 -11.77
C TRP A 132 14.50 10.37 -11.29
N LEU A 133 13.44 10.55 -12.09
CA LEU A 133 12.08 10.11 -11.77
C LEU A 133 11.63 9.01 -12.73
N TYR A 134 10.99 8.00 -12.17
CA TYR A 134 10.48 6.85 -12.89
C TYR A 134 8.96 6.83 -12.81
N SER A 135 8.31 6.54 -13.92
CA SER A 135 6.86 6.63 -14.05
C SER A 135 6.21 5.26 -14.13
N ILE A 136 5.04 5.14 -13.51
CA ILE A 136 4.20 3.93 -13.52
C ILE A 136 2.80 4.33 -13.97
N GLY A 137 2.17 3.56 -14.86
CA GLY A 137 0.83 3.87 -15.34
C GLY A 137 0.37 3.06 -16.53
N PHE A 138 -0.49 3.66 -17.35
CA PHE A 138 -0.90 3.09 -18.63
C PHE A 138 0.05 3.55 -19.74
N TYR A 139 0.05 2.84 -20.87
CA TYR A 139 0.75 3.28 -22.08
C TYR A 139 0.34 4.73 -22.38
N ASP A 140 1.32 5.62 -22.55
CA ASP A 140 1.18 7.08 -22.75
C ASP A 140 0.63 7.94 -21.59
N ARG A 141 0.18 7.32 -20.49
CA ARG A 141 -0.46 8.03 -19.37
C ARG A 141 0.16 7.63 -18.02
N PRO A 142 1.19 8.36 -17.54
CA PRO A 142 1.73 8.15 -16.21
C PRO A 142 0.67 8.46 -15.15
N LEU A 143 0.54 7.58 -14.15
CA LEU A 143 -0.35 7.76 -13.00
C LEU A 143 0.41 8.29 -11.78
N ILE A 144 1.67 7.88 -11.64
CA ILE A 144 2.56 8.32 -10.57
C ILE A 144 4.01 8.34 -11.04
N SER A 145 4.79 9.26 -10.49
CA SER A 145 6.24 9.31 -10.64
C SER A 145 6.90 9.09 -9.27
N VAL A 146 7.89 8.23 -9.24
CA VAL A 146 8.57 7.78 -8.02
C VAL A 146 10.08 7.90 -8.17
N THR A 147 10.79 7.82 -7.05
CA THR A 147 12.26 7.72 -7.05
C THR A 147 12.70 6.36 -7.60
N ARG A 148 13.97 6.27 -8.00
CA ARG A 148 14.57 5.00 -8.44
C ARG A 148 14.37 3.87 -7.44
N SER A 149 14.64 4.10 -6.15
CA SER A 149 14.55 3.04 -5.13
C SER A 149 13.14 2.47 -4.97
N VAL A 150 12.11 3.32 -5.07
CA VAL A 150 10.71 2.87 -5.06
C VAL A 150 10.35 2.13 -6.34
N TYR A 151 10.87 2.60 -7.48
CA TYR A 151 10.67 1.92 -8.76
C TYR A 151 11.33 0.53 -8.79
N ASP A 152 12.55 0.39 -8.28
CA ASP A 152 13.27 -0.89 -8.21
C ASP A 152 12.52 -1.92 -7.34
N LEU A 153 11.92 -1.48 -6.22
CA LEU A 153 11.02 -2.30 -5.39
C LEU A 153 9.74 -2.69 -6.14
N TRP A 154 9.13 -1.75 -6.86
CA TRP A 154 7.95 -1.99 -7.68
C TRP A 154 8.22 -2.98 -8.82
N GLU A 155 9.35 -2.83 -9.51
CA GLU A 155 9.76 -3.67 -10.64
C GLU A 155 9.96 -5.13 -10.20
N ARG A 156 10.42 -5.35 -8.97
CA ARG A 156 10.61 -6.69 -8.39
C ARG A 156 9.34 -7.32 -7.84
N SER A 157 8.25 -6.58 -7.69
CA SER A 157 6.98 -7.07 -7.12
C SER A 157 6.44 -8.36 -7.79
N PRO A 158 6.55 -8.55 -9.13
CA PRO A 158 6.13 -9.80 -9.77
C PRO A 158 6.94 -11.05 -9.38
N SER A 159 8.08 -10.92 -8.70
CA SER A 159 8.88 -12.07 -8.21
C SER A 159 8.10 -12.97 -7.23
N GLY A 160 7.11 -12.42 -6.55
CA GLY A 160 6.35 -13.11 -5.51
C GLY A 160 7.05 -13.18 -4.15
N GLU A 161 8.21 -12.52 -4.00
CA GLU A 161 8.97 -12.45 -2.75
C GLU A 161 8.28 -11.57 -1.69
N SER A 162 8.65 -11.76 -0.42
CA SER A 162 8.20 -10.88 0.66
C SER A 162 8.73 -9.45 0.47
N LEU A 163 8.01 -8.46 0.98
CA LEU A 163 8.49 -7.07 1.05
C LEU A 163 9.86 -6.99 1.73
N TRP A 164 10.05 -7.74 2.82
CA TRP A 164 11.31 -7.78 3.56
C TRP A 164 12.46 -8.34 2.71
N THR A 165 12.25 -9.45 2.02
CA THR A 165 13.25 -10.09 1.15
C THR A 165 13.67 -9.17 0.01
N MET A 166 12.74 -8.41 -0.56
CA MET A 166 13.06 -7.40 -1.57
C MET A 166 13.95 -6.28 -1.00
N CYS A 167 13.62 -5.77 0.19
CA CYS A 167 14.43 -4.75 0.87
C CYS A 167 15.83 -5.27 1.20
N GLU A 168 15.97 -6.50 1.72
CA GLU A 168 17.27 -7.11 2.00
C GLU A 168 18.12 -7.26 0.74
N SER A 169 17.51 -7.74 -0.35
CA SER A 169 18.20 -7.98 -1.61
C SER A 169 18.69 -6.69 -2.25
N LEU A 170 17.84 -5.67 -2.32
CA LEU A 170 18.19 -4.37 -2.89
C LEU A 170 19.24 -3.64 -2.04
N ALA A 171 19.12 -3.67 -0.72
CA ALA A 171 20.10 -3.04 0.16
C ALA A 171 21.48 -3.69 0.05
N GLU A 172 21.51 -5.02 -0.12
CA GLU A 172 22.74 -5.75 -0.35
C GLU A 172 23.34 -5.47 -1.73
N GLU A 173 22.52 -5.34 -2.78
CA GLU A 173 22.98 -4.93 -4.10
C GLU A 173 23.62 -3.53 -4.07
N GLU A 174 23.00 -2.57 -3.37
CA GLU A 174 23.54 -1.22 -3.21
C GLU A 174 24.89 -1.23 -2.47
N ARG A 175 25.02 -2.02 -1.39
CA ARG A 175 26.30 -2.20 -0.68
C ARG A 175 27.40 -2.76 -1.60
N ARG A 176 27.09 -3.77 -2.42
CA ARG A 176 28.05 -4.35 -3.37
C ARG A 176 28.46 -3.38 -4.46
N ALA A 177 27.57 -2.46 -4.85
CA ALA A 177 27.88 -1.38 -5.78
C ALA A 177 28.73 -0.27 -5.15
N GLY A 178 28.99 -0.33 -3.83
CA GLY A 178 29.79 0.66 -3.10
C GLY A 178 28.99 1.87 -2.63
N GLY A 179 27.64 1.79 -2.64
CA GLY A 179 26.79 2.81 -2.03
C GLY A 179 26.98 2.87 -0.52
N ASP A 180 26.82 4.06 0.06
CA ASP A 180 26.99 4.33 1.49
C ASP A 180 25.79 5.06 2.12
N ASP A 181 24.78 5.41 1.32
CA ASP A 181 23.54 5.99 1.79
C ASP A 181 22.76 4.98 2.63
N LEU A 182 22.66 5.24 3.93
CA LEU A 182 21.98 4.38 4.89
C LEU A 182 20.50 4.14 4.54
N ASP A 183 19.82 5.06 3.85
CA ASP A 183 18.43 4.84 3.43
C ASP A 183 18.32 3.80 2.30
N LEU A 184 19.44 3.52 1.62
CA LEU A 184 19.53 2.54 0.53
C LEU A 184 20.27 1.27 0.94
N VAL A 185 21.22 1.34 1.88
CA VAL A 185 22.01 0.18 2.31
C VAL A 185 21.51 -0.50 3.58
N ASP A 186 20.55 0.09 4.31
CA ASP A 186 19.93 -0.54 5.48
C ASP A 186 18.51 -1.03 5.12
N PRO A 187 18.24 -2.36 5.15
CA PRO A 187 16.92 -2.90 4.84
C PRO A 187 15.79 -2.33 5.72
N GLU A 188 16.06 -2.02 6.99
CA GLU A 188 15.04 -1.47 7.89
C GLU A 188 14.66 -0.04 7.50
N ARG A 189 15.65 0.77 7.13
CA ARG A 189 15.43 2.15 6.66
C ARG A 189 14.76 2.16 5.30
N MET A 190 15.16 1.28 4.39
CA MET A 190 14.51 1.10 3.09
C MET A 190 13.04 0.70 3.25
N LEU A 191 12.74 -0.24 4.15
CA LEU A 191 11.36 -0.63 4.46
C LEU A 191 10.56 0.56 5.02
N ALA A 192 11.14 1.33 5.96
CA ALA A 192 10.46 2.50 6.52
C ALA A 192 10.16 3.56 5.44
N GLY A 193 11.10 3.80 4.52
CA GLY A 193 10.90 4.67 3.37
C GLY A 193 9.81 4.16 2.42
N LEU A 194 9.82 2.86 2.10
CA LEU A 194 8.78 2.23 1.29
C LEU A 194 7.40 2.40 1.93
N LEU A 195 7.24 2.05 3.21
CA LEU A 195 5.97 2.14 3.93
C LEU A 195 5.40 3.57 3.93
N THR A 196 6.27 4.57 4.00
CA THR A 196 5.89 5.98 3.92
C THR A 196 5.35 6.34 2.53
N THR A 197 5.88 5.74 1.47
CA THR A 197 5.44 5.98 0.08
C THR A 197 4.27 5.08 -0.32
N LEU A 198 4.06 3.98 0.40
CA LEU A 198 3.16 2.89 0.02
C LEU A 198 1.72 3.35 -0.21
N HIS A 199 1.23 4.28 0.61
CA HIS A 199 -0.11 4.85 0.42
C HIS A 199 -0.28 5.57 -0.91
N HIS A 200 0.73 6.27 -1.40
CA HIS A 200 0.67 6.91 -2.72
C HIS A 200 0.55 5.86 -3.83
N LEU A 201 1.23 4.73 -3.69
CA LEU A 201 1.15 3.61 -4.64
C LEU A 201 -0.23 2.90 -4.56
N LEU A 202 -0.75 2.72 -3.34
CA LEU A 202 -2.04 2.07 -3.10
C LEU A 202 -3.21 2.94 -3.57
N ALA A 203 -3.23 4.23 -3.23
CA ALA A 203 -4.27 5.17 -3.64
C ALA A 203 -4.36 5.32 -5.16
N THR A 204 -3.22 5.24 -5.86
CA THR A 204 -3.16 5.27 -7.34
C THR A 204 -3.42 3.89 -7.98
N SER A 205 -3.67 2.86 -7.17
CA SER A 205 -3.91 1.48 -7.62
C SER A 205 -2.80 0.89 -8.49
N VAL A 206 -1.55 1.40 -8.38
CA VAL A 206 -0.40 0.87 -9.12
C VAL A 206 0.18 -0.39 -8.46
N VAL A 207 -0.17 -0.61 -7.18
CA VAL A 207 0.15 -1.81 -6.41
C VAL A 207 -1.06 -2.32 -5.63
N TYR A 208 -0.93 -3.53 -5.08
CA TYR A 208 -1.75 -4.06 -4.00
C TYR A 208 -0.86 -4.84 -3.03
N LEU A 209 -1.33 -5.04 -1.80
CA LEU A 209 -0.67 -5.91 -0.82
C LEU A 209 -1.40 -7.24 -0.72
N GLU A 210 -0.68 -8.32 -0.50
CA GLU A 210 -1.28 -9.62 -0.18
C GLU A 210 -0.38 -10.41 0.77
N PRO A 211 -0.95 -11.29 1.60
CA PRO A 211 -0.16 -12.18 2.44
C PRO A 211 0.58 -13.20 1.59
N LEU A 212 1.71 -13.69 2.11
CA LEU A 212 2.37 -14.86 1.57
C LEU A 212 1.65 -16.15 1.97
N PRO A 213 1.76 -17.23 1.17
CA PRO A 213 1.22 -18.54 1.49
C PRO A 213 1.79 -19.17 2.77
#